data_AF-A0A7K1VJ40-F1
#
_entry.id   AF-A0A7K1VJ40-F1
#
_cell.length_a   1.000
_cell.length_b   1.000
_cell.length_c   1.000
_cell.angle_alpha   90.00
_cell.angle_beta   90.00
_cell.angle_gamma   90.00
#
_symmetry.space_group_name_H-M   'P 1'
#
loop_
_entity.id
_entity.type
_entity.pdbx_description
1 polymer ?
#
loop_
_entity_poly.entity_id
_entity_poly.type
_entity_poly.pdbx_seq_one_letter_code
_entity_poly.pdbx_strand_id
1 'polypeptide(L)'
;MSAEIDGQSCPAPVEEASRLLRAVASGDRAAFAELYDRFAPLFAASVATVHTDPTVRDRLCTEAFTEVWRRARDGAASDRPVLWLLEVLCETLGSARGLARRPLGDDVLGLSCPDRELLLLAAAGRYTQPEIAALTGIGEPRLRVVLREALRTLRGGELRTA
;
A
#
# COMPACT_ATOMS: atom_id res chain seq x y z
N MET A 1 28.26 -21.68 29.43
CA MET A 1 27.26 -20.83 30.11
C MET A 1 26.50 -20.14 29.01
N SER A 2 25.36 -20.72 28.67
CA SER A 2 24.56 -20.42 27.49
C SER A 2 23.91 -19.05 27.60
N ALA A 3 23.98 -18.29 26.51
CA ALA A 3 22.97 -17.31 26.18
C ALA A 3 22.55 -17.62 24.74
N GLU A 4 21.60 -18.53 24.62
CA GLU A 4 20.80 -18.69 23.40
C GLU A 4 20.08 -17.37 23.18
N ILE A 5 20.58 -16.57 22.24
CA ILE A 5 19.77 -15.53 21.62
C ILE A 5 18.85 -16.31 20.69
N ASP A 6 17.69 -16.72 21.21
CA ASP A 6 16.54 -17.02 20.39
C ASP A 6 16.27 -15.77 19.55
N GLY A 7 16.79 -15.82 18.32
CA GLY A 7 16.48 -14.87 17.27
C GLY A 7 15.00 -15.04 16.98
N GLN A 8 14.17 -14.29 17.70
CA GLN A 8 12.80 -14.02 17.35
C GLN A 8 12.83 -13.28 16.01
N SER A 9 13.01 -14.02 14.92
CA SER A 9 12.98 -13.52 13.55
C SER A 9 11.58 -13.00 13.33
N CYS A 10 11.38 -11.71 13.52
CA CYS A 10 10.16 -11.07 13.07
C CYS A 10 10.08 -11.35 11.58
N PRO A 11 9.07 -12.10 11.10
CA PRO A 11 8.98 -12.48 9.71
C PRO A 11 9.00 -11.23 8.85
N ALA A 12 9.68 -11.31 7.70
CA ALA A 12 9.70 -10.20 6.77
C ALA A 12 8.24 -9.79 6.46
N PRO A 13 7.92 -8.50 6.31
CA PRO A 13 6.54 -8.04 6.14
C PRO A 13 5.74 -8.80 5.04
N VAL A 14 6.44 -9.33 4.03
CA VAL A 14 5.89 -10.16 2.95
C VAL A 14 5.47 -11.54 3.43
N GLU A 15 6.29 -12.22 4.22
CA GLU A 15 5.98 -13.54 4.79
C GLU A 15 4.82 -13.45 5.77
N GLU A 16 4.83 -12.40 6.58
CA GLU A 16 3.77 -12.12 7.54
C GLU A 16 2.44 -11.84 6.84
N ALA A 17 2.44 -10.97 5.81
CA ALA A 17 1.25 -10.73 4.98
C ALA A 17 0.75 -12.03 4.33
N SER A 18 1.64 -12.86 3.78
CA SER A 18 1.29 -14.17 3.19
C SER A 18 0.63 -15.11 4.20
N ARG A 19 1.15 -15.16 5.44
CA ARG A 19 0.61 -15.99 6.52
C ARG A 19 -0.78 -15.51 6.92
N LEU A 20 -0.91 -14.21 7.20
CA LEU A 20 -2.17 -13.61 7.64
C LEU A 20 -3.25 -13.71 6.58
N LEU A 21 -2.96 -13.38 5.31
CA LEU A 21 -3.96 -13.46 4.24
C LEU A 21 -4.49 -14.89 4.03
N ARG A 22 -3.64 -15.91 4.16
CA ARG A 22 -4.09 -17.32 4.10
C ARG A 22 -5.04 -17.68 5.23
N ALA A 23 -4.80 -17.20 6.44
CA ALA A 23 -5.72 -17.39 7.57
C ALA A 23 -7.02 -16.57 7.40
N VAL A 24 -6.93 -15.33 6.94
CA VAL A 24 -8.11 -14.49 6.65
C VAL A 24 -8.97 -15.14 5.54
N ALA A 25 -8.36 -15.75 4.53
CA ALA A 25 -9.07 -16.43 3.45
C ALA A 25 -9.89 -17.65 3.91
N SER A 26 -9.59 -18.23 5.09
CA SER A 26 -10.40 -19.28 5.72
C SER A 26 -11.50 -18.73 6.64
N GLY A 27 -11.57 -17.40 6.82
CA GLY A 27 -12.54 -16.72 7.68
C GLY A 27 -12.03 -16.44 9.10
N ASP A 28 -10.72 -16.52 9.35
CA ASP A 28 -10.14 -16.21 10.65
C ASP A 28 -10.21 -14.70 10.96
N ARG A 29 -11.05 -14.34 11.93
CA ARG A 29 -11.24 -12.96 12.39
C ARG A 29 -10.07 -12.45 13.23
N ALA A 30 -9.39 -13.31 13.97
CA ALA A 30 -8.25 -12.92 14.79
C ALA A 30 -7.05 -12.61 13.88
N ALA A 31 -6.81 -13.43 12.87
CA ALA A 31 -5.81 -13.15 11.84
C ALA A 31 -6.12 -11.85 11.08
N PHE A 32 -7.39 -11.53 10.84
CA PHE A 32 -7.77 -10.27 10.22
C PHE A 32 -7.50 -9.06 11.13
N ALA A 33 -7.75 -9.18 12.44
CA ALA A 33 -7.39 -8.13 13.40
C ALA A 33 -5.87 -7.89 13.42
N GLU A 34 -5.07 -8.96 13.41
CA GLU A 34 -3.61 -8.86 13.34
C GLU A 34 -3.13 -8.23 12.03
N LEU A 35 -3.74 -8.60 10.89
CA LEU A 35 -3.50 -7.97 9.59
C LEU A 35 -3.84 -6.47 9.63
N TYR A 36 -4.98 -6.12 10.22
CA TYR A 36 -5.41 -4.73 10.38
C TYR A 36 -4.37 -3.94 11.18
N ASP A 37 -4.01 -4.41 12.37
CA ASP A 37 -3.05 -3.72 13.24
C ASP A 37 -1.69 -3.52 12.55
N ARG A 38 -1.25 -4.49 11.75
CA ARG A 38 0.03 -4.44 11.04
C ARG A 38 0.02 -3.48 9.85
N PHE A 39 -1.06 -3.44 9.07
CA PHE A 39 -1.11 -2.71 7.80
C PHE A 39 -1.92 -1.41 7.85
N ALA A 40 -2.68 -1.15 8.91
CA ALA A 40 -3.44 0.10 9.08
C ALA A 40 -2.55 1.35 9.06
N PRO A 41 -1.35 1.39 9.68
CA PRO A 41 -0.46 2.55 9.58
C PRO A 41 -0.02 2.85 8.14
N LEU A 42 0.20 1.79 7.35
CA LEU A 42 0.55 1.91 5.93
C LEU A 42 -0.63 2.50 5.15
N PHE A 43 -1.82 1.93 5.32
CA PHE A 43 -3.03 2.39 4.63
C PHE A 43 -3.33 3.84 5.00
N ALA A 44 -3.32 4.17 6.29
CA ALA A 44 -3.61 5.52 6.78
C ALA A 44 -2.63 6.57 6.22
N ALA A 45 -1.34 6.22 6.07
CA ALA A 45 -0.34 7.08 5.47
C ALA A 45 -0.57 7.29 3.97
N SER A 46 -0.82 6.20 3.25
CA SER A 46 -1.11 6.21 1.81
C SER A 46 -2.39 7.02 1.50
N VAL A 47 -3.48 6.83 2.25
CA VAL A 47 -4.72 7.60 2.06
C VAL A 47 -4.49 9.10 2.34
N ALA A 48 -3.64 9.45 3.31
CA ALA A 48 -3.29 10.85 3.62
C ALA A 48 -2.55 11.58 2.47
N THR A 49 -1.92 10.83 1.58
CA THR A 49 -1.26 11.40 0.39
C THR A 49 -2.28 11.90 -0.63
N VAL A 50 -3.47 11.28 -0.67
CA VAL A 50 -4.52 11.54 -1.66
C VAL A 50 -5.62 12.43 -1.07
N HIS A 51 -5.96 12.27 0.20
CA HIS A 51 -7.07 12.97 0.83
C HIS A 51 -6.63 13.71 2.11
N THR A 52 -7.14 14.93 2.29
CA THR A 52 -6.83 15.76 3.48
C THR A 52 -7.86 15.58 4.60
N ASP A 53 -9.14 15.37 4.25
CA ASP A 53 -10.24 15.28 5.22
C ASP A 53 -10.11 13.99 6.07
N PRO A 54 -10.04 14.09 7.41
CA PRO A 54 -9.85 12.94 8.29
C PRO A 54 -11.03 11.96 8.28
N THR A 55 -12.26 12.44 8.19
CA THR A 55 -13.46 11.60 8.13
C THR A 55 -13.50 10.78 6.83
N VAL A 56 -13.13 11.40 5.72
CA VAL A 56 -12.96 10.71 4.43
C VAL A 56 -11.86 9.66 4.53
N ARG A 57 -10.72 10.00 5.13
CA ARG A 57 -9.59 9.07 5.28
C ARG A 57 -9.97 7.83 6.07
N ASP A 58 -10.62 8.00 7.22
CA ASP A 58 -11.06 6.89 8.08
C ASP A 58 -12.03 5.98 7.33
N ARG A 59 -13.02 6.55 6.65
CA ARG A 59 -13.97 5.79 5.83
C ARG A 59 -13.25 4.96 4.77
N LEU A 60 -12.33 5.56 4.02
CA LEU A 60 -11.60 4.87 2.95
C LEU A 60 -10.71 3.75 3.49
N CYS A 61 -10.08 3.94 4.65
CA CYS A 61 -9.35 2.86 5.32
C CYS A 61 -10.29 1.70 5.67
N THR A 62 -11.44 1.97 6.29
CA THR A 62 -12.42 0.93 6.61
C THR A 62 -12.93 0.21 5.36
N GLU A 63 -13.24 0.95 4.29
CA GLU A 63 -13.68 0.39 3.01
C GLU A 63 -12.61 -0.50 2.39
N ALA A 64 -11.35 -0.05 2.37
CA ALA A 64 -10.26 -0.84 1.83
C ALA A 64 -10.03 -2.14 2.62
N PHE A 65 -10.06 -2.10 3.95
CA PHE A 65 -9.95 -3.32 4.77
C PHE A 65 -11.17 -4.25 4.61
N THR A 66 -12.35 -3.70 4.38
CA THR A 66 -13.55 -4.49 4.06
C THR A 66 -13.34 -5.25 2.74
N GLU A 67 -12.78 -4.59 1.73
CA GLU A 67 -12.44 -5.23 0.46
C GLU A 67 -11.31 -6.26 0.59
N VAL A 68 -10.32 -6.00 1.44
CA VAL A 68 -9.28 -6.99 1.79
C VAL A 68 -9.90 -8.25 2.38
N TRP A 69 -10.84 -8.13 3.32
CA TRP A 69 -11.57 -9.28 3.87
C TRP A 69 -12.34 -10.03 2.77
N ARG A 70 -13.11 -9.30 1.95
CA ARG A 70 -13.96 -9.87 0.90
C ARG A 70 -13.15 -10.65 -0.15
N ARG A 71 -11.95 -10.17 -0.47
CA ARG A 71 -11.09 -10.69 -1.53
C ARG A 71 -9.88 -11.47 -0.99
N ALA A 72 -9.87 -11.81 0.30
CA ALA A 72 -8.70 -12.43 0.95
C ALA A 72 -8.19 -13.69 0.26
N ARG A 73 -9.07 -14.46 -0.41
CA ARG A 73 -8.67 -15.65 -1.21
C ARG A 73 -7.71 -15.29 -2.36
N ASP A 74 -7.94 -14.16 -3.02
CA ASP A 74 -7.06 -13.68 -4.10
C ASP A 74 -5.71 -13.26 -3.53
N GLY A 75 -5.72 -12.53 -2.40
CA GLY A 75 -4.51 -12.13 -1.69
C GLY A 75 -3.71 -13.31 -1.16
N ALA A 76 -4.38 -14.34 -0.65
CA ALA A 76 -3.76 -15.58 -0.20
C ALA A 76 -3.08 -16.38 -1.32
N ALA A 77 -3.53 -16.20 -2.57
CA ALA A 77 -2.95 -16.82 -3.77
C ALA A 77 -1.87 -15.95 -4.44
N SER A 78 -1.68 -14.71 -3.99
CA SER A 78 -0.70 -13.77 -4.56
C SER A 78 0.73 -14.12 -4.18
N ASP A 79 1.66 -13.97 -5.14
CA ASP A 79 3.11 -14.04 -4.92
C ASP A 79 3.66 -12.77 -4.23
N ARG A 80 2.89 -11.67 -4.21
CA ARG A 80 3.24 -10.37 -3.65
C ARG A 80 2.10 -9.85 -2.77
N PRO A 81 1.90 -10.43 -1.58
CA PRO A 81 0.74 -10.13 -0.73
C PRO A 81 0.63 -8.66 -0.33
N VAL A 82 1.77 -7.99 -0.07
CA VAL A 82 1.76 -6.56 0.28
C VAL A 82 1.42 -5.68 -0.92
N LEU A 83 1.89 -6.05 -2.11
CA LEU A 83 1.51 -5.35 -3.34
C LEU A 83 0.02 -5.52 -3.62
N TRP A 84 -0.53 -6.72 -3.41
CA TRP A 84 -1.96 -6.98 -3.51
C TRP A 84 -2.79 -6.14 -2.51
N LEU A 85 -2.33 -6.02 -1.26
CA LEU A 85 -2.97 -5.13 -0.27
C LEU A 85 -3.01 -3.67 -0.76
N LEU A 86 -1.90 -3.19 -1.33
CA LEU A 86 -1.81 -1.83 -1.88
C LEU A 86 -2.67 -1.64 -3.12
N GLU A 87 -2.80 -2.67 -3.96
CA GLU A 87 -3.67 -2.66 -5.12
C GLU A 87 -5.13 -2.51 -4.69
N VAL A 88 -5.59 -3.31 -3.71
CA VAL A 88 -6.94 -3.17 -3.12
C VAL A 88 -7.17 -1.75 -2.59
N LEU A 89 -6.17 -1.19 -1.89
CA LEU A 89 -6.23 0.19 -1.41
C LEU A 89 -6.37 1.18 -2.58
N CYS A 90 -5.53 1.08 -3.60
CA CYS A 90 -5.55 1.99 -4.74
C CYS A 90 -6.86 1.91 -5.54
N GLU A 91 -7.41 0.71 -5.71
CA GLU A 91 -8.72 0.49 -6.34
C GLU A 91 -9.85 1.13 -5.53
N THR A 92 -9.80 1.02 -4.20
CA THR A 92 -10.75 1.68 -3.28
C THR A 92 -10.67 3.20 -3.43
N LEU A 93 -9.45 3.75 -3.40
CA LEU A 93 -9.20 5.18 -3.59
C LEU A 93 -9.67 5.68 -4.96
N GLY A 94 -9.41 4.91 -6.03
CA GLY A 94 -9.81 5.21 -7.40
C GLY A 94 -11.33 5.21 -7.59
N SER A 95 -12.02 4.30 -6.91
CA SER A 95 -13.48 4.13 -6.97
C SER A 95 -14.26 5.20 -6.20
N ALA A 96 -13.64 5.84 -5.22
CA ALA A 96 -14.22 6.89 -4.39
C ALA A 96 -14.37 8.24 -5.14
N ARG A 97 -15.28 8.28 -6.12
CA ARG A 97 -15.58 9.46 -6.94
C ARG A 97 -16.31 10.54 -6.14
N GLY A 98 -16.10 11.80 -6.50
CA GLY A 98 -16.78 12.96 -5.92
C GLY A 98 -16.20 13.46 -4.59
N LEU A 99 -15.21 12.75 -4.04
CA LEU A 99 -14.44 13.23 -2.89
C LEU A 99 -13.32 14.15 -3.36
N ALA A 100 -13.13 15.27 -2.67
CA ALA A 100 -12.02 16.18 -2.96
C ALA A 100 -10.68 15.44 -2.73
N ARG A 101 -9.88 15.36 -3.79
CA ARG A 101 -8.53 14.81 -3.78
C ARG A 101 -7.52 15.93 -3.78
N ARG A 102 -6.33 15.62 -3.27
CA ARG A 102 -5.14 16.47 -3.43
C ARG A 102 -4.73 16.42 -4.91
N PRO A 103 -4.16 17.51 -5.47
CA PRO A 103 -3.73 17.53 -6.88
C PRO A 103 -2.80 16.37 -7.24
N LEU A 104 -1.85 16.04 -6.35
CA LEU A 104 -0.94 14.90 -6.50
C LEU A 104 -1.69 13.54 -6.55
N GLY A 105 -2.84 13.44 -5.90
CA GLY A 105 -3.61 12.20 -5.80
C GLY A 105 -4.22 11.76 -7.12
N ASP A 106 -4.66 12.69 -7.97
CA ASP A 106 -5.25 12.34 -9.27
C ASP A 106 -4.21 11.77 -10.23
N ASP A 107 -3.02 12.38 -10.27
CA ASP A 107 -1.90 11.88 -11.10
C ASP A 107 -1.41 10.51 -10.64
N VAL A 108 -1.26 10.32 -9.32
CA VAL A 108 -0.80 9.04 -8.75
C VAL A 108 -1.80 7.93 -9.04
N LEU A 109 -3.10 8.16 -8.82
CA LEU A 109 -4.13 7.13 -9.00
C LEU A 109 -4.42 6.80 -10.47
N GLY A 110 -4.02 7.67 -11.42
CA GLY A 110 -4.12 7.40 -12.86
C GLY A 110 -3.12 6.37 -13.39
N LEU A 111 -2.13 5.98 -12.60
CA LEU A 111 -1.09 5.04 -13.01
C LEU A 111 -1.55 3.57 -12.87
N SER A 112 -0.92 2.69 -13.64
CA SER A 112 -1.15 1.25 -13.59
C SER A 112 -0.38 0.59 -12.45
N CYS A 113 -0.86 -0.57 -11.99
CA CYS A 113 -0.09 -1.43 -11.10
C CYS A 113 1.17 -1.96 -11.83
N PRO A 114 2.35 -2.00 -11.17
CA PRO A 114 2.65 -1.65 -9.77
C PRO A 114 3.09 -0.20 -9.55
N ASP A 115 3.19 0.60 -10.61
CA ASP A 115 3.85 1.91 -10.56
C ASP A 115 3.08 2.91 -9.67
N ARG A 116 1.74 2.80 -9.66
CA ARG A 116 0.85 3.53 -8.74
C ARG A 116 1.14 3.21 -7.28
N GLU A 117 1.20 1.94 -6.91
CA GLU A 117 1.42 1.48 -5.53
C GLU A 117 2.80 1.92 -5.03
N LEU A 118 3.81 1.84 -5.90
CA LEU A 118 5.17 2.28 -5.60
C LEU A 118 5.26 3.79 -5.34
N LEU A 119 4.63 4.61 -6.18
CA LEU A 119 4.60 6.05 -5.97
C LEU A 119 3.78 6.47 -4.78
N LEU A 120 2.66 5.78 -4.52
CA LEU A 120 1.83 6.05 -3.36
C LEU A 120 2.62 5.86 -2.06
N LEU A 121 3.38 4.76 -1.96
CA LEU A 121 4.28 4.50 -0.83
C LEU A 121 5.39 5.54 -0.71
N ALA A 122 6.01 5.93 -1.83
CA ALA A 122 7.06 6.94 -1.83
C ALA A 122 6.52 8.32 -1.44
N ALA A 123 5.33 8.70 -1.93
CA ALA A 123 4.66 9.95 -1.62
C ALA A 123 4.19 10.02 -0.15
N ALA A 124 3.92 8.88 0.47
CA ALA A 124 3.62 8.82 1.90
C ALA A 124 4.79 9.28 2.77
N GLY A 125 6.02 9.26 2.24
CA GLY A 125 7.22 9.77 2.90
C GLY A 125 7.66 8.99 4.14
N ARG A 126 6.97 7.89 4.46
CA ARG A 126 7.26 7.02 5.62
C ARG A 126 8.17 5.85 5.29
N TYR A 127 8.41 5.60 4.01
CA TYR A 127 9.15 4.44 3.53
C TYR A 127 10.30 4.88 2.63
N THR A 128 11.48 4.35 2.91
CA THR A 128 12.67 4.50 2.08
C THR A 128 12.58 3.59 0.84
N GLN A 129 13.35 3.89 -0.20
CA GLN A 129 13.41 3.05 -1.40
C GLN A 129 13.71 1.56 -1.13
N PRO A 130 14.71 1.20 -0.30
CA PRO A 130 14.96 -0.20 0.04
C PRO A 130 13.80 -0.83 0.82
N GLU A 131 13.11 -0.09 1.69
CA GLU A 131 11.93 -0.60 2.39
C GLU A 131 10.76 -0.84 1.43
N ILE A 132 10.51 0.06 0.49
CA ILE A 132 9.47 -0.11 -0.54
C ILE A 132 9.79 -1.35 -1.40
N ALA A 133 11.06 -1.55 -1.77
CA ALA A 133 11.47 -2.72 -2.54
C ALA A 133 11.28 -4.02 -1.73
N ALA A 134 11.66 -4.02 -0.46
CA ALA A 134 11.47 -5.17 0.43
C ALA A 134 9.98 -5.48 0.68
N LEU A 135 9.13 -4.46 0.82
CA LEU A 135 7.70 -4.60 1.01
C LEU A 135 7.00 -5.16 -0.23
N THR A 136 7.31 -4.62 -1.41
CA THR A 136 6.56 -4.92 -2.63
C THR A 136 7.14 -6.09 -3.43
N GLY A 137 8.36 -6.52 -3.13
CA GLY A 137 9.13 -7.46 -3.96
C GLY A 137 9.54 -6.87 -5.31
N ILE A 138 9.29 -5.58 -5.55
CA ILE A 138 9.71 -4.89 -6.76
C ILE A 138 11.12 -4.34 -6.56
N GLY A 139 12.03 -4.68 -7.47
CA GLY A 139 13.41 -4.21 -7.39
C GLY A 139 13.53 -2.68 -7.39
N GLU A 140 14.43 -2.15 -6.57
CA GLU A 140 14.77 -0.73 -6.46
C GLU A 140 15.04 -0.04 -7.82
N PRO A 141 15.69 -0.68 -8.83
CA PRO A 141 15.84 -0.07 -10.14
C PRO A 141 14.53 0.36 -10.79
N ARG A 142 13.46 -0.45 -10.66
CA ARG A 142 12.14 -0.11 -11.21
C ARG A 142 11.52 1.05 -10.45
N LEU A 143 11.56 1.03 -9.12
CA LEU A 143 11.08 2.14 -8.28
C LEU A 143 11.72 3.48 -8.67
N ARG A 144 13.04 3.49 -8.94
CA ARG A 144 13.75 4.70 -9.38
C ARG A 144 13.32 5.20 -10.76
N VAL A 145 13.03 4.30 -11.68
CA VAL A 145 12.50 4.66 -13.01
C VAL A 145 11.13 5.33 -12.85
N VAL A 146 10.23 4.68 -12.12
CA VAL A 146 8.88 5.19 -11.85
C VAL A 146 8.92 6.57 -11.18
N LEU A 147 9.72 6.74 -10.13
CA LEU A 147 9.90 8.04 -9.45
C LEU A 147 10.41 9.12 -10.40
N ARG A 148 11.37 8.78 -11.26
CA ARG A 148 11.91 9.72 -12.25
C ARG A 148 10.85 10.13 -13.26
N GLU A 149 10.06 9.18 -13.77
CA GLU A 149 9.00 9.45 -14.73
C GLU A 149 7.89 10.29 -14.12
N ALA A 150 7.44 9.96 -12.90
CA ALA A 150 6.46 10.74 -12.16
C ALA A 150 6.90 12.19 -11.95
N LEU A 151 8.15 12.40 -11.51
CA LEU A 151 8.71 13.75 -11.34
C LEU A 151 8.82 14.51 -12.67
N ARG A 152 9.07 13.83 -13.80
CA ARG A 152 9.06 14.46 -15.13
C ARG A 152 7.65 14.86 -15.54
N THR A 153 6.65 14.02 -15.26
CA THR A 153 5.25 14.32 -15.55
C THR A 153 4.77 15.52 -14.73
N LEU A 154 5.08 15.57 -13.43
CA LEU A 154 4.74 16.70 -12.56
C LEU A 154 5.39 18.00 -13.04
N ARG A 155 6.69 17.99 -13.34
CA ARG A 155 7.42 19.16 -13.87
C ARG A 155 6.95 19.59 -15.26
N GLY A 156 6.47 18.65 -16.08
CA GLY A 156 5.94 18.93 -17.42
C GLY A 156 4.49 19.43 -17.41
N GLY A 157 3.70 19.00 -16.41
CA GLY A 157 2.33 19.48 -16.17
C GLY A 157 2.32 20.94 -15.71
N GLU A 158 3.26 21.32 -14.84
CA GLU A 158 3.44 22.72 -14.39
C GLU A 158 3.79 23.69 -15.53
N LEU A 159 4.35 23.22 -16.65
CA LEU A 159 4.68 24.04 -17.82
C LEU A 159 3.54 24.17 -18.84
N ARG A 160 2.46 23.39 -18.72
CA ARG A 160 1.33 23.43 -19.67
C ARG A 160 0.15 24.27 -19.19
N THR A 161 0.22 24.82 -17.97
CA THR A 161 -0.81 25.68 -17.37
C THR A 161 -0.38 27.15 -17.25
N ALA A 162 0.71 27.56 -17.91
CA ALA A 162 1.20 28.94 -17.97
C ALA A 162 0.94 29.59 -19.34
#